data_AF-A0A4Z2EJ89-F1
#
_entry.id   AF-A0A4Z2EJ89-F1
#
_cell.length_a   1.000
_cell.length_b   1.000
_cell.length_c   1.000
_cell.angle_alpha   90.00
_cell.angle_beta   90.00
_cell.angle_gamma   90.00
#
_symmetry.space_group_name_H-M   'P 1'
#
loop_
_entity.id
_entity.type
_entity.pdbx_description
1 polymer ?
#
loop_
_entity_poly.entity_id
_entity_poly.type
_entity_poly.pdbx_seq_one_letter_code
_entity_poly.pdbx_strand_id
1 'polypeptide(L)'
;MWAGLRVAQHGCALLGSTGLKVSNMSSLQSISELLLSLDSPELQEAEQVRAAINQQLSTDRGGAVLSSLVDYYLDSSSPQVVLLLSSIREPHHKPLLEKLNEALNRPGSRLTGLTLLGHLVRNQPPWVHHISRSALLPSLLRCLKTDSDVVVLVSGVLVLITLLPMIPQAGKQHIYDFFDVFGRLVSWSYKNPGHVLAVHMVHLHAAAYSLFHRLYGMFPCSFISYLRLHYSMKENLDAFQEVVKVRGWWGQDQERLGETGRD
;
A
#
# COMPACT_ATOMS: atom_id res chain seq x y z
N MET A 1 14.35 -3.51 11.35
CA MET A 1 13.11 -4.29 11.31
C MET A 1 12.38 -3.86 10.06
N TRP A 2 12.34 -4.60 8.95
CA TRP A 2 12.03 -6.02 8.84
C TRP A 2 12.81 -6.61 7.66
N ALA A 3 13.51 -7.71 7.91
CA ALA A 3 14.33 -8.43 6.94
C ALA A 3 13.71 -9.80 6.67
N GLY A 4 13.81 -10.26 5.41
CA GLY A 4 13.83 -11.67 5.04
C GLY A 4 12.48 -12.39 4.93
N LEU A 5 12.08 -12.72 3.70
CA LEU A 5 12.06 -14.10 3.21
C LEU A 5 11.66 -14.11 1.73
N ARG A 6 12.58 -14.50 0.84
CA ARG A 6 12.26 -15.03 -0.48
C ARG A 6 12.54 -16.53 -0.40
N VAL A 7 11.50 -17.35 -0.43
CA VAL A 7 11.64 -18.80 -0.55
C VAL A 7 11.43 -19.16 -2.02
N ALA A 8 12.40 -19.87 -2.57
CA ALA A 8 12.46 -20.36 -3.93
C ALA A 8 11.42 -21.46 -4.17
N GLN A 9 10.75 -21.41 -5.33
CA GLN A 9 10.00 -22.53 -5.88
C GLN A 9 10.97 -23.50 -6.57
N HIS A 10 11.07 -24.73 -6.07
CA HIS A 10 11.50 -25.87 -6.88
C HIS A 10 10.47 -26.99 -6.71
N GLY A 11 9.98 -27.49 -7.86
CA GLY A 11 9.00 -28.56 -7.92
C GLY A 11 9.61 -29.92 -7.59
N CYS A 12 8.75 -30.81 -7.11
CA CYS A 12 8.93 -32.25 -7.24
C CYS A 12 7.55 -32.89 -7.33
N ALA A 13 7.25 -33.50 -8.47
CA ALA A 13 6.19 -34.47 -8.61
C ALA A 13 6.70 -35.82 -8.07
N LEU A 14 5.84 -36.62 -7.44
CA LEU A 14 5.63 -38.06 -7.72
C LEU A 14 4.63 -38.68 -6.73
N LEU A 15 3.51 -39.14 -7.31
CA LEU A 15 2.73 -40.38 -7.08
C LEU A 15 2.54 -40.97 -5.67
N GLY A 16 1.27 -41.27 -5.36
CA GLY A 16 0.90 -42.24 -4.31
C GLY A 16 -0.60 -42.30 -4.02
N SER A 17 -1.36 -42.99 -4.87
CA SER A 17 -2.77 -43.32 -4.63
C SER A 17 -2.93 -44.26 -3.43
N THR A 18 -3.77 -43.90 -2.46
CA THR A 18 -4.65 -44.85 -1.75
C THR A 18 -5.92 -44.14 -1.33
N GLY A 19 -7.06 -44.76 -1.64
CA GLY A 19 -8.38 -44.19 -1.46
C GLY A 19 -8.75 -44.04 0.02
N LEU A 20 -9.23 -42.85 0.36
CA LEU A 20 -10.14 -42.63 1.48
C LEU A 20 -11.35 -41.89 0.92
N LYS A 21 -12.47 -42.59 1.02
CA LYS A 21 -13.80 -42.20 0.57
C LYS A 21 -14.24 -41.01 1.44
N VAL A 22 -13.99 -39.78 0.98
CA VAL A 22 -14.57 -38.59 1.60
C VAL A 22 -16.04 -38.59 1.25
N SER A 23 -16.85 -39.07 2.18
CA SER A 23 -18.29 -38.98 2.16
C SER A 23 -18.72 -37.53 2.00
N ASN A 24 -19.52 -37.29 0.96
CA ASN A 24 -20.33 -36.10 0.76
C ASN A 24 -20.96 -35.62 2.06
N MET A 25 -20.55 -34.43 2.51
CA MET A 25 -21.34 -33.60 3.40
C MET A 25 -21.36 -32.19 2.81
N SER A 26 -22.07 -32.09 1.69
CA SER A 26 -22.42 -30.84 1.03
C SER A 26 -23.48 -30.10 1.84
N SER A 27 -23.07 -29.44 2.91
CA SER A 27 -23.72 -28.20 3.33
C SER A 27 -22.83 -27.08 2.82
N LEU A 28 -23.37 -26.17 2.00
CA LEU A 28 -22.73 -24.88 1.75
C LEU A 28 -22.62 -24.17 3.11
N GLN A 29 -21.51 -24.38 3.82
CA GLN A 29 -21.23 -23.65 5.05
C GLN A 29 -21.29 -22.16 4.71
N SER A 30 -21.98 -21.41 5.57
CA SER A 30 -22.09 -19.96 5.39
C SER A 30 -20.70 -19.36 5.41
N ILE A 31 -20.44 -18.38 4.54
CA ILE A 31 -19.15 -17.67 4.52
C ILE A 31 -18.81 -17.10 5.91
N SER A 32 -19.80 -16.65 6.68
CA SER A 32 -19.61 -16.14 8.03
C SER A 32 -19.07 -17.21 9.01
N GLU A 33 -19.54 -18.45 8.90
CA GLU A 33 -19.05 -19.56 9.74
C GLU A 33 -17.61 -19.92 9.36
N LEU A 34 -17.32 -20.00 8.07
CA LEU A 34 -15.98 -20.26 7.56
C LEU A 34 -14.98 -19.18 8.01
N LEU A 35 -15.39 -17.91 8.03
CA LEU A 35 -14.54 -16.80 8.47
C LEU A 35 -14.20 -16.90 9.96
N LEU A 36 -15.17 -17.29 10.80
CA LEU A 36 -14.93 -17.47 12.24
C LEU A 36 -13.97 -18.63 12.55
N SER A 37 -13.96 -19.67 11.72
CA SER A 37 -13.04 -20.82 11.85
C SER A 37 -11.70 -20.63 11.14
N LEU A 38 -11.48 -19.52 10.44
CA LEU A 38 -10.29 -19.32 9.61
C LEU A 38 -8.99 -19.22 10.43
N ASP A 39 -9.08 -18.69 11.65
CA ASP A 39 -7.95 -18.52 12.56
C ASP A 39 -7.78 -19.72 13.52
N SER A 40 -8.35 -20.89 13.17
CA SER A 40 -8.16 -22.14 13.93
C SER A 40 -6.67 -22.49 14.10
N PRO A 41 -6.23 -22.90 15.31
CA PRO A 41 -4.85 -23.33 15.54
C PRO A 41 -4.53 -24.68 14.88
N GLU A 42 -5.54 -25.46 14.51
CA GLU A 42 -5.38 -26.72 13.80
C GLU A 42 -5.09 -26.50 12.31
N LEU A 43 -3.84 -26.73 11.88
CA LEU A 43 -3.40 -26.50 10.49
C LEU A 43 -4.29 -27.17 9.44
N GLN A 44 -4.70 -28.42 9.67
CA GLN A 44 -5.51 -29.17 8.73
C GLN A 44 -6.92 -28.57 8.58
N GLU A 45 -7.50 -28.07 9.67
CA GLU A 45 -8.80 -27.39 9.65
C GLU A 45 -8.67 -26.04 8.91
N ALA A 46 -7.67 -25.24 9.25
CA ALA A 46 -7.41 -23.97 8.59
C ALA A 46 -7.18 -24.12 7.07
N GLU A 47 -6.48 -25.17 6.64
CA GLU A 47 -6.30 -25.48 5.22
C GLU A 47 -7.61 -25.86 4.52
N GLN A 48 -8.46 -26.65 5.16
CA GLN A 48 -9.78 -27.03 4.64
C GLN A 48 -10.69 -25.81 4.52
N VAL A 49 -10.76 -24.98 5.56
CA VAL A 49 -11.53 -23.72 5.57
C VAL A 49 -11.04 -22.79 4.46
N ARG A 50 -9.73 -22.62 4.31
CA ARG A 50 -9.13 -21.80 3.24
C ARG A 50 -9.46 -22.35 1.85
N ALA A 51 -9.45 -23.66 1.67
CA ALA A 51 -9.82 -24.29 0.40
C ALA A 51 -11.31 -24.06 0.07
N ALA A 52 -12.19 -24.21 1.07
CA ALA A 52 -13.63 -23.96 0.93
C ALA A 52 -13.92 -22.48 0.56
N ILE A 53 -13.27 -21.53 1.23
CA ILE A 53 -13.42 -20.10 0.91
C ILE A 53 -12.93 -19.80 -0.50
N ASN A 54 -11.77 -20.34 -0.91
CA ASN A 54 -11.26 -20.15 -2.27
C ASN A 54 -12.21 -20.72 -3.33
N GLN A 55 -12.84 -21.87 -3.04
CA GLN A 55 -13.86 -22.44 -3.92
C GLN A 55 -15.06 -21.51 -4.04
N GLN A 56 -15.60 -21.00 -2.92
CA GLN A 56 -16.71 -20.05 -2.94
C GLN A 56 -16.36 -18.78 -3.71
N LEU A 57 -15.17 -18.22 -3.45
CA LEU A 57 -14.65 -17.02 -4.14
C LEU A 57 -14.54 -17.24 -5.64
N SER A 58 -14.07 -18.42 -6.08
CA SER A 58 -13.96 -18.75 -7.51
C SER A 58 -15.31 -18.78 -8.25
N THR A 59 -16.40 -19.02 -7.52
CA THR A 59 -17.77 -19.04 -8.03
C THR A 59 -18.55 -17.75 -7.71
N ASP A 60 -17.91 -16.77 -7.06
CA ASP A 60 -18.55 -15.54 -6.59
C ASP A 60 -18.80 -14.55 -7.73
N ARG A 61 -19.96 -14.70 -8.37
CA ARG A 61 -20.39 -13.82 -9.46
C ARG A 61 -20.86 -12.44 -8.99
N GLY A 62 -21.19 -12.30 -7.71
CA GLY A 62 -21.77 -11.08 -7.13
C GLY A 62 -20.81 -10.26 -6.28
N GLY A 63 -19.61 -10.78 -5.97
CA GLY A 63 -18.65 -10.13 -5.09
C GLY A 63 -19.03 -10.19 -3.60
N ALA A 64 -20.03 -11.00 -3.23
CA ALA A 64 -20.53 -11.06 -1.85
C ALA A 64 -19.55 -11.77 -0.91
N VAL A 65 -18.91 -12.83 -1.39
CA VAL A 65 -17.86 -13.56 -0.64
C VAL A 65 -16.66 -12.66 -0.48
N LEU A 66 -16.27 -11.97 -1.56
CA LEU A 66 -15.20 -10.98 -1.51
C LEU A 66 -15.49 -9.85 -0.52
N SER A 67 -16.69 -9.26 -0.56
CA SER A 67 -17.06 -8.20 0.38
C SER A 67 -16.97 -8.70 1.81
N SER A 68 -17.49 -9.90 2.09
CA SER A 68 -17.44 -10.50 3.43
C SER A 68 -16.01 -10.72 3.92
N LEU A 69 -15.11 -11.15 3.03
CA LEU A 69 -13.68 -11.28 3.35
C LEU A 69 -13.05 -9.93 3.67
N VAL A 70 -13.31 -8.90 2.87
CA VAL A 70 -12.76 -7.56 3.13
C VAL A 70 -13.33 -6.99 4.42
N ASP A 71 -14.64 -7.09 4.65
CA ASP A 71 -15.30 -6.60 5.87
C ASP A 71 -14.76 -7.31 7.11
N TYR A 72 -14.64 -8.64 7.08
CA TYR A 72 -14.04 -9.40 8.17
C TYR A 72 -12.57 -9.03 8.41
N TYR A 73 -11.78 -8.75 7.36
CA TYR A 73 -10.43 -8.24 7.54
C TYR A 73 -10.40 -6.84 8.19
N LEU A 74 -11.29 -5.93 7.78
CA LEU A 74 -11.35 -4.59 8.34
C LEU A 74 -11.64 -4.62 9.85
N ASP A 75 -12.42 -5.59 10.31
CA ASP A 75 -12.77 -5.79 11.72
C ASP A 75 -11.70 -6.58 12.51
N SER A 76 -11.16 -7.66 11.92
CA SER A 76 -10.27 -8.60 12.63
C SER A 76 -8.78 -8.37 12.42
N SER A 77 -8.39 -7.69 11.33
CA SER A 77 -7.01 -7.66 10.83
C SER A 77 -6.36 -9.05 10.64
N SER A 78 -7.17 -10.10 10.41
CA SER A 78 -6.67 -11.48 10.33
C SER A 78 -5.65 -11.66 9.18
N PRO A 79 -4.45 -12.24 9.47
CA PRO A 79 -3.43 -12.48 8.46
C PRO A 79 -3.84 -13.57 7.46
N GLN A 80 -4.71 -14.51 7.86
CA GLN A 80 -5.20 -15.56 6.96
C GLN A 80 -6.05 -14.96 5.83
N VAL A 81 -6.85 -13.94 6.16
CA VAL A 81 -7.65 -13.22 5.17
C VAL A 81 -6.75 -12.45 4.21
N VAL A 82 -5.64 -11.86 4.68
CA VAL A 82 -4.66 -11.20 3.81
C VAL A 82 -4.08 -12.18 2.79
N LEU A 83 -3.78 -13.42 3.20
CA LEU A 83 -3.29 -14.46 2.29
C LEU A 83 -4.32 -14.81 1.21
N LEU A 84 -5.59 -14.95 1.61
CA LEU A 84 -6.71 -15.18 0.68
C LEU A 84 -6.86 -14.03 -0.32
N LEU A 85 -6.98 -12.79 0.17
CA LEU A 85 -7.15 -11.60 -0.65
C LEU A 85 -5.94 -11.36 -1.58
N SER A 86 -4.74 -11.73 -1.14
CA SER A 86 -3.51 -11.65 -1.95
C SER A 86 -3.48 -12.64 -3.12
N SER A 87 -4.28 -13.71 -3.06
CA SER A 87 -4.38 -14.72 -4.11
C SER A 87 -5.48 -14.43 -5.15
N ILE A 88 -6.14 -13.27 -5.06
CA ILE A 88 -7.23 -12.87 -5.94
C ILE A 88 -6.78 -12.79 -7.40
N ARG A 89 -7.59 -13.41 -8.26
CA ARG A 89 -7.44 -13.38 -9.72
C ARG A 89 -8.18 -12.18 -10.33
N GLU A 90 -7.88 -11.91 -11.60
CA GLU A 90 -8.47 -10.80 -12.37
C GLU A 90 -10.00 -10.64 -12.30
N PRO A 91 -10.88 -11.66 -12.25
CA PRO A 91 -12.32 -11.40 -12.18
C PRO A 91 -12.77 -10.61 -10.93
N HIS A 92 -12.01 -10.65 -9.83
CA HIS A 92 -12.41 -10.02 -8.56
C HIS A 92 -11.59 -8.77 -8.22
N HIS A 93 -10.72 -8.28 -9.10
CA HIS A 93 -9.92 -7.09 -8.78
C HIS A 93 -10.78 -5.82 -8.65
N LYS A 94 -11.78 -5.61 -9.53
CA LYS A 94 -12.58 -4.38 -9.48
C LYS A 94 -13.36 -4.24 -8.17
N PRO A 95 -14.13 -5.24 -7.72
CA PRO A 95 -14.88 -5.10 -6.47
C PRO A 95 -13.95 -5.01 -5.24
N LEU A 96 -12.77 -5.64 -5.29
CA LEU A 96 -11.74 -5.46 -4.25
C LEU A 96 -11.26 -4.01 -4.18
N LEU A 97 -10.93 -3.41 -5.32
CA LEU A 97 -10.46 -2.02 -5.39
C LEU A 97 -11.55 -1.03 -4.94
N GLU A 98 -12.82 -1.31 -5.25
CA GLU A 98 -13.97 -0.53 -4.78
C GLU A 98 -14.11 -0.59 -3.25
N LYS A 99 -14.07 -1.78 -2.65
CA LYS A 99 -14.11 -1.96 -1.18
C LYS A 99 -12.93 -1.30 -0.48
N LEU A 100 -11.72 -1.42 -1.03
CA LEU A 100 -10.54 -0.72 -0.51
C LEU A 100 -10.72 0.80 -0.59
N ASN A 101 -11.30 1.30 -1.68
CA ASN A 101 -11.55 2.72 -1.85
C ASN A 101 -12.55 3.23 -0.80
N GLU A 102 -13.61 2.47 -0.51
CA GLU A 102 -14.53 2.78 0.59
C GLU A 102 -13.80 2.82 1.94
N ALA A 103 -12.96 1.82 2.23
CA ALA A 103 -12.20 1.73 3.47
C ALA A 103 -11.26 2.94 3.65
N LEU A 104 -10.54 3.36 2.60
CA LEU A 104 -9.65 4.53 2.65
C LEU A 104 -10.41 5.84 2.92
N ASN A 105 -11.67 5.94 2.48
CA ASN A 105 -12.49 7.13 2.69
C ASN A 105 -13.14 7.18 4.08
N ARG A 106 -13.18 6.06 4.82
CA ARG A 106 -13.74 6.00 6.18
C ARG A 106 -12.63 6.12 7.24
N PRO A 107 -12.64 7.14 8.12
CA PRO A 107 -11.60 7.31 9.14
C PRO A 107 -11.34 6.06 10.00
N GLY A 108 -12.40 5.35 10.40
CA GLY A 108 -12.29 4.18 11.28
C GLY A 108 -11.64 2.94 10.64
N SER A 109 -11.63 2.83 9.31
CA SER A 109 -11.05 1.67 8.61
C SER A 109 -9.89 2.04 7.66
N ARG A 110 -9.55 3.32 7.56
CA ARG A 110 -8.53 3.85 6.65
C ARG A 110 -7.17 3.20 6.84
N LEU A 111 -6.69 3.11 8.08
CA LEU A 111 -5.39 2.52 8.37
C LEU A 111 -5.38 1.04 7.96
N THR A 112 -6.36 0.26 8.41
CA THR A 112 -6.50 -1.16 8.08
C THR A 112 -6.61 -1.38 6.58
N GLY A 113 -7.39 -0.56 5.87
CA GLY A 113 -7.49 -0.59 4.41
C GLY A 113 -6.16 -0.27 3.70
N LEU A 114 -5.40 0.71 4.19
CA LEU A 114 -4.05 1.00 3.68
C LEU A 114 -3.07 -0.14 3.96
N THR A 115 -3.15 -0.75 5.13
CA THR A 115 -2.33 -1.92 5.49
C THR A 115 -2.63 -3.07 4.53
N LEU A 116 -3.89 -3.39 4.26
CA LEU A 116 -4.26 -4.40 3.26
C LEU A 116 -3.73 -4.04 1.88
N LEU A 117 -3.96 -2.82 1.42
CA LEU A 117 -3.48 -2.36 0.12
C LEU A 117 -1.96 -2.50 0.02
N GLY A 118 -1.21 -2.17 1.08
CA GLY A 118 0.22 -2.37 1.18
C GLY A 118 0.66 -3.83 1.02
N HIS A 119 -0.07 -4.78 1.61
CA HIS A 119 0.20 -6.21 1.41
C HIS A 119 -0.06 -6.61 -0.05
N LEU A 120 -1.18 -6.18 -0.62
CA LEU A 120 -1.57 -6.53 -1.99
C LEU A 120 -0.57 -6.00 -3.03
N VAL A 121 -0.18 -4.71 -2.96
CA VAL A 121 0.74 -4.12 -3.95
C VAL A 121 2.14 -4.72 -3.89
N ARG A 122 2.60 -5.13 -2.70
CA ARG A 122 3.90 -5.77 -2.52
C ARG A 122 3.97 -7.16 -3.15
N ASN A 123 2.84 -7.87 -3.21
CA ASN A 123 2.75 -9.16 -3.87
C ASN A 123 2.75 -9.07 -5.40
N GLN A 124 2.71 -7.85 -5.96
CA GLN A 124 2.70 -7.58 -7.40
C GLN A 124 1.71 -8.46 -8.18
N PRO A 125 0.41 -8.42 -7.84
CA PRO A 125 -0.58 -9.18 -8.59
C PRO A 125 -0.61 -8.72 -10.05
N PRO A 126 -1.01 -9.59 -10.99
CA PRO A 126 -1.02 -9.27 -12.43
C PRO A 126 -1.87 -8.03 -12.75
N TRP A 127 -2.91 -7.78 -11.94
CA TRP A 127 -3.81 -6.64 -12.07
C TRP A 127 -3.36 -5.36 -11.33
N VAL A 128 -2.18 -5.33 -10.68
CA VAL A 128 -1.73 -4.19 -9.86
C VAL A 128 -1.75 -2.84 -10.60
N HIS A 129 -1.50 -2.86 -11.91
CA HIS A 129 -1.53 -1.67 -12.76
C HIS A 129 -2.93 -1.02 -12.85
N HIS A 130 -4.02 -1.77 -12.60
CA HIS A 130 -5.37 -1.22 -12.54
C HIS A 130 -5.58 -0.26 -11.37
N ILE A 131 -4.79 -0.37 -10.29
CA ILE A 131 -4.87 0.53 -9.14
C ILE A 131 -4.67 1.99 -9.58
N SER A 132 -3.67 2.22 -10.44
CA SER A 132 -3.33 3.55 -10.95
C SER A 132 -4.45 4.23 -11.73
N ARG A 133 -5.38 3.44 -12.28
CA ARG A 133 -6.51 3.90 -13.11
C ARG A 133 -7.84 3.90 -12.35
N SER A 134 -7.83 3.47 -11.10
CA SER A 134 -9.03 3.37 -10.26
C SER A 134 -9.19 4.59 -9.36
N ALA A 135 -10.38 4.76 -8.76
CA ALA A 135 -10.64 5.80 -7.76
C ALA A 135 -9.78 5.68 -6.48
N LEU A 136 -9.13 4.52 -6.29
CA LEU A 136 -8.30 4.24 -5.13
C LEU A 136 -7.04 5.13 -5.08
N LEU A 137 -6.40 5.41 -6.22
CA LEU A 137 -5.21 6.26 -6.26
C LEU A 137 -5.54 7.71 -5.84
N PRO A 138 -6.56 8.38 -6.39
CA PRO A 138 -7.00 9.69 -5.89
C PRO A 138 -7.34 9.68 -4.40
N SER A 139 -7.99 8.64 -3.88
CA SER A 139 -8.30 8.52 -2.44
C SER A 139 -7.04 8.38 -1.59
N LEU A 140 -6.04 7.63 -2.05
CA LEU A 140 -4.72 7.54 -1.42
C LEU A 140 -4.00 8.89 -1.40
N LEU A 141 -3.99 9.61 -2.53
CA LEU A 141 -3.36 10.92 -2.62
C LEU A 141 -4.06 11.94 -1.72
N ARG A 142 -5.40 11.93 -1.68
CA ARG A 142 -6.18 12.75 -0.74
C ARG A 142 -5.81 12.44 0.70
N CYS A 143 -5.80 11.17 1.08
CA CYS A 143 -5.37 10.70 2.40
C CYS A 143 -4.01 11.29 2.77
N LEU A 144 -3.00 11.15 1.91
CA LEU A 144 -1.66 11.70 2.15
C LEU A 144 -1.61 13.24 2.22
N LYS A 145 -2.52 13.93 1.53
CA LYS A 145 -2.62 15.40 1.57
C LYS A 145 -3.36 15.92 2.82
N THR A 146 -4.32 15.16 3.36
CA THR A 146 -5.24 15.67 4.39
C THR A 146 -5.10 15.01 5.76
N ASP A 147 -4.59 13.78 5.86
CA ASP A 147 -4.54 13.04 7.13
C ASP A 147 -3.51 13.64 8.11
N SER A 148 -3.77 13.42 9.40
CA SER A 148 -2.96 13.86 10.53
C SER A 148 -2.38 12.71 11.34
N ASP A 149 -2.84 11.47 11.14
CA ASP A 149 -2.27 10.30 11.78
C ASP A 149 -0.96 9.92 11.09
N VAL A 150 0.14 9.97 11.85
CA VAL A 150 1.48 9.65 11.35
C VAL A 150 1.59 8.24 10.78
N VAL A 151 0.88 7.26 11.36
CA VAL A 151 0.93 5.86 10.95
C VAL A 151 0.19 5.70 9.62
N VAL A 152 -0.91 6.42 9.44
CA VAL A 152 -1.63 6.53 8.15
C VAL A 152 -0.73 7.16 7.09
N LEU A 153 -0.04 8.27 7.41
CA LEU A 153 0.88 8.93 6.48
C LEU A 153 2.04 8.01 6.08
N VAL A 154 2.70 7.36 7.05
CA VAL A 154 3.80 6.41 6.78
C VAL A 154 3.30 5.26 5.88
N SER A 155 2.19 4.64 6.24
CA SER A 155 1.63 3.51 5.49
C SER A 155 1.24 3.90 4.07
N GLY A 156 0.58 5.04 3.90
CA GLY A 156 0.18 5.57 2.59
C GLY A 156 1.37 5.91 1.71
N VAL A 157 2.45 6.48 2.26
CA VAL A 157 3.66 6.81 1.49
C VAL A 157 4.36 5.55 0.99
N LEU A 158 4.44 4.50 1.81
CA LEU A 158 5.02 3.23 1.39
C LEU A 158 4.21 2.57 0.26
N VAL A 159 2.87 2.64 0.33
CA VAL A 159 1.99 2.20 -0.75
C VAL A 159 2.27 3.02 -2.02
N LEU A 160 2.30 4.36 -1.91
CA LEU A 160 2.54 5.25 -3.04
C LEU A 160 3.89 4.97 -3.71
N ILE A 161 4.97 4.83 -2.94
CA ILE A 161 6.32 4.50 -3.47
C ILE A 161 6.29 3.19 -4.25
N THR A 162 5.56 2.19 -3.76
CA THR A 162 5.42 0.88 -4.41
C THR A 162 4.58 0.97 -5.69
N LEU A 163 3.57 1.85 -5.72
CA LEU A 163 2.69 2.04 -6.88
C LEU A 163 3.32 2.91 -7.98
N LEU A 164 4.15 3.90 -7.63
CA LEU A 164 4.79 4.81 -8.59
C LEU A 164 5.42 4.12 -9.83
N PRO A 165 6.21 3.03 -9.72
CA PRO A 165 6.71 2.30 -10.91
C PRO A 165 5.61 1.81 -11.85
N MET A 166 4.43 1.52 -11.31
CA MET A 166 3.33 0.86 -12.01
C MET A 166 2.36 1.85 -12.66
N ILE A 167 2.61 3.16 -12.57
CA ILE A 167 1.79 4.20 -13.21
C ILE A 167 2.43 4.51 -14.57
N PRO A 168 1.99 3.86 -15.67
CA PRO A 168 2.59 4.07 -16.98
C PRO A 168 2.37 5.52 -17.40
N GLN A 169 3.48 6.26 -17.59
CA GLN A 169 3.49 7.67 -17.98
C GLN A 169 2.34 8.47 -17.36
N ALA A 170 2.38 8.65 -16.03
CA ALA A 170 1.48 9.56 -15.34
C ALA A 170 1.40 10.87 -16.16
N GLY A 171 0.21 11.18 -16.70
CA GLY A 171 0.02 12.43 -17.43
C GLY A 171 0.49 13.61 -16.57
N LYS A 172 0.88 14.72 -17.20
CA LYS A 172 1.47 15.90 -16.52
C LYS A 172 0.72 16.35 -15.27
N GLN A 173 -0.59 16.13 -15.19
CA GLN A 173 -1.45 16.48 -14.06
C GLN A 173 -1.19 15.66 -12.79
N HIS A 174 -1.04 14.33 -12.89
CA HIS A 174 -0.83 13.47 -11.70
C HIS A 174 0.58 13.61 -11.10
N ILE A 175 1.56 14.05 -11.89
CA ILE A 175 2.94 14.22 -11.42
C ILE A 175 3.00 15.28 -10.30
N TYR A 176 2.30 16.40 -10.47
CA TYR A 176 2.26 17.45 -9.45
C TYR A 176 1.56 17.00 -8.17
N ASP A 177 0.56 16.11 -8.26
CA ASP A 177 -0.05 15.54 -7.05
C ASP A 177 0.95 14.76 -6.20
N PHE A 178 1.89 14.04 -6.83
CA PHE A 178 2.94 13.32 -6.11
C PHE A 178 3.94 14.29 -5.46
N PHE A 179 4.27 15.38 -6.13
CA PHE A 179 5.15 16.42 -5.60
C PHE A 179 4.51 17.15 -4.41
N ASP A 180 3.22 17.48 -4.52
CA ASP A 180 2.45 18.07 -3.42
C ASP A 180 2.39 17.16 -2.20
N VAL A 181 2.24 15.84 -2.40
CA VAL A 181 2.32 14.86 -1.31
C VAL A 181 3.69 14.96 -0.62
N PHE A 182 4.78 15.01 -1.38
CA PHE A 182 6.12 15.21 -0.80
C PHE A 182 6.21 16.51 0.01
N GLY A 183 5.83 17.65 -0.56
CA GLY A 183 5.86 18.94 0.12
C GLY A 183 5.01 18.95 1.39
N ARG A 184 3.82 18.33 1.34
CA ARG A 184 2.93 18.18 2.48
C ARG A 184 3.54 17.34 3.62
N LEU A 185 4.24 16.26 3.31
CA LEU A 185 4.89 15.41 4.33
C LEU A 185 6.06 16.15 5.00
N VAL A 186 6.85 16.87 4.21
CA VAL A 186 7.94 17.71 4.71
C VAL A 186 7.38 18.82 5.62
N SER A 187 6.37 19.55 5.16
CA SER A 187 5.74 20.61 5.96
C SER A 187 5.11 20.07 7.25
N TRP A 188 4.45 18.92 7.20
CA TRP A 188 3.81 18.32 8.36
C TRP A 188 4.81 17.79 9.38
N SER A 189 5.89 17.15 8.92
CA SER A 189 6.95 16.68 9.82
C SER A 189 7.66 17.82 10.53
N TYR A 190 7.85 18.95 9.84
CA TYR A 190 8.40 20.18 10.43
C TYR A 190 7.46 20.83 11.47
N LYS A 191 6.15 20.83 11.23
CA LYS A 191 5.16 21.48 12.11
C LYS A 191 4.79 20.66 13.36
N ASN A 192 5.06 19.36 13.37
CA ASN A 192 4.62 18.44 14.44
C ASN A 192 5.75 17.68 15.18
N PRO A 193 6.92 18.27 15.49
CA PRO A 193 8.07 17.52 16.02
C PRO A 193 7.90 17.01 17.46
N GLY A 194 6.87 17.47 18.20
CA GLY A 194 6.62 17.08 19.61
C GLY A 194 5.25 16.46 19.91
N HIS A 195 4.35 16.40 18.94
CA HIS A 195 2.99 15.86 19.14
C HIS A 195 2.91 14.34 18.92
N VAL A 196 4.00 13.75 18.44
CA VAL A 196 4.05 12.37 17.91
C VAL A 196 5.25 11.66 18.52
N LEU A 197 5.10 10.37 18.81
CA LEU A 197 6.20 9.54 19.28
C LEU A 197 7.39 9.63 18.31
N ALA A 198 8.59 9.85 18.85
CA ALA A 198 9.81 10.07 18.06
C ALA A 198 10.06 8.95 17.04
N VAL A 199 9.73 7.69 17.39
CA VAL A 199 9.85 6.53 16.50
C VAL A 199 9.04 6.70 15.22
N HIS A 200 7.79 7.15 15.31
CA HIS A 200 6.94 7.34 14.14
C HIS A 200 7.44 8.50 13.26
N MET A 201 8.00 9.55 13.87
CA MET A 201 8.62 10.65 13.13
C MET A 201 9.87 10.20 12.37
N VAL A 202 10.70 9.32 12.96
CA VAL A 202 11.83 8.72 12.24
C VAL A 202 11.35 7.91 11.04
N HIS A 203 10.29 7.12 11.19
CA HIS A 203 9.70 6.36 10.08
C HIS A 203 9.13 7.28 8.99
N LEU A 204 8.47 8.37 9.37
CA LEU A 204 7.95 9.34 8.41
C LEU A 204 9.09 10.02 7.62
N HIS A 205 10.17 10.43 8.30
CA HIS A 205 11.34 10.97 7.62
C HIS A 205 11.96 9.96 6.65
N ALA A 206 12.11 8.70 7.05
CA ALA A 206 12.64 7.65 6.17
C ALA A 206 11.73 7.39 4.95
N ALA A 207 10.41 7.41 5.15
CA ALA A 207 9.43 7.26 4.07
C ALA A 207 9.46 8.46 3.11
N ALA A 208 9.49 9.68 3.62
CA ALA A 208 9.59 10.90 2.82
C ALA A 208 10.92 11.00 2.06
N TYR A 209 12.04 10.56 2.66
CA TYR A 209 13.33 10.43 1.99
C TYR A 209 13.28 9.42 0.83
N SER A 210 12.63 8.27 1.07
CA SER A 210 12.45 7.26 0.02
C SER A 210 11.57 7.78 -1.12
N LEU A 211 10.52 8.55 -0.79
CA LEU A 211 9.69 9.24 -1.79
C LEU A 211 10.49 10.27 -2.59
N PHE A 212 11.33 11.08 -1.94
CA PHE A 212 12.23 12.02 -2.60
C PHE A 212 13.08 11.33 -3.67
N HIS A 213 13.78 10.25 -3.31
CA HIS A 213 14.62 9.51 -4.24
C HIS A 213 13.83 8.88 -5.38
N ARG A 214 12.62 8.38 -5.09
CA ARG A 214 11.74 7.82 -6.12
C ARG A 214 11.29 8.88 -7.12
N LEU A 215 10.88 10.05 -6.64
CA LEU A 215 10.45 11.18 -7.48
C LEU A 215 11.62 11.76 -8.27
N TYR A 216 12.79 11.89 -7.65
CA TYR A 216 14.00 12.36 -8.33
C TYR A 216 14.46 11.36 -9.40
N GLY A 217 14.42 10.05 -9.13
CA GLY A 217 14.80 9.03 -10.09
C GLY A 217 13.83 8.89 -11.27
N MET A 218 12.53 9.15 -11.07
CA MET A 218 11.51 9.04 -12.11
C MET A 218 11.29 10.36 -12.88
N PHE A 219 11.42 11.51 -12.20
CA PHE A 219 11.04 12.84 -12.73
C PHE A 219 12.05 13.94 -12.33
N PRO A 220 13.35 13.79 -12.62
CA PRO A 220 14.41 14.63 -12.07
C PRO A 220 14.18 16.13 -12.36
N CYS A 221 14.07 16.52 -13.62
CA CYS A 221 13.94 17.93 -14.00
C CYS A 221 12.66 18.57 -13.44
N SER A 222 11.51 17.88 -13.60
CA SER A 222 10.22 18.38 -13.11
C SER A 222 10.20 18.52 -11.59
N PHE A 223 10.79 17.54 -10.88
CA PHE A 223 10.84 17.57 -9.42
C PHE A 223 11.78 18.66 -8.92
N ILE A 224 12.95 18.86 -9.54
CA ILE A 224 13.84 19.98 -9.17
C ILE A 224 13.19 21.33 -9.43
N SER A 225 12.49 21.50 -10.55
CA SER A 225 11.71 22.72 -10.82
C SER A 225 10.64 22.94 -9.76
N TYR A 226 9.93 21.89 -9.35
CA TYR A 226 8.98 21.96 -8.24
C TYR A 226 9.66 22.39 -6.93
N LEU A 227 10.79 21.78 -6.55
CA LEU A 227 11.50 22.12 -5.31
C LEU A 227 11.93 23.59 -5.31
N ARG A 228 12.47 24.09 -6.43
CA ARG A 228 12.88 25.49 -6.57
C ARG A 228 11.69 26.45 -6.41
N LEU A 229 10.57 26.16 -7.05
CA LEU A 229 9.37 27.01 -7.00
C LEU A 229 8.64 26.94 -5.65
N HIS A 230 8.50 25.75 -5.08
CA HIS A 230 7.73 25.55 -3.85
C HIS A 230 8.48 26.07 -2.62
N TYR A 231 9.80 25.87 -2.59
CA TYR A 231 10.65 26.24 -1.45
C TYR A 231 11.37 27.60 -1.60
N SER A 232 11.12 28.34 -2.70
CA SER A 232 11.50 29.76 -2.75
C SER A 232 10.63 30.63 -1.83
N MET A 233 9.45 30.16 -1.46
CA MET A 233 8.55 30.81 -0.50
C MET A 233 9.10 30.61 0.92
N LYS A 234 9.29 31.72 1.67
CA LYS A 234 9.90 31.71 3.01
C LYS A 234 9.22 30.73 3.97
N GLU A 235 7.90 30.63 3.92
CA GLU A 235 7.08 29.71 4.75
C GLU A 235 7.40 28.22 4.56
N ASN A 236 7.87 27.83 3.37
CA ASN A 236 8.24 26.45 3.07
C ASN A 236 9.77 26.25 3.21
N LEU A 237 10.55 27.31 3.04
CA LEU A 237 12.01 27.28 3.11
C LEU A 237 12.51 26.73 4.44
N ASP A 238 11.92 27.13 5.56
CA ASP A 238 12.32 26.65 6.89
C ASP A 238 12.11 25.13 7.02
N ALA A 239 10.97 24.63 6.55
CA ALA A 239 10.68 23.19 6.53
C ALA A 239 11.68 22.42 5.65
N PHE A 240 12.07 22.99 4.51
CA PHE A 240 13.08 22.39 3.64
C PHE A 240 14.47 22.37 4.26
N GLN A 241 14.89 23.46 4.90
CA GLN A 241 16.19 23.52 5.56
C GLN A 241 16.29 22.48 6.67
N GLU A 242 15.29 22.40 7.54
CA GLU A 242 15.30 21.52 8.71
C GLU A 242 15.10 20.03 8.36
N VAL A 243 14.22 19.73 7.40
CA VAL A 243 13.87 18.33 7.09
C VAL A 243 14.74 17.76 5.97
N VAL A 244 15.09 18.57 4.97
CA VAL A 244 15.77 18.10 3.75
C VAL A 244 17.27 18.42 3.79
N LYS A 245 17.67 19.68 4.07
CA LYS A 245 19.09 20.06 4.07
C LYS A 245 19.85 19.55 5.30
N VAL A 246 19.36 19.84 6.51
CA VAL A 246 20.01 19.45 7.78
C VAL A 246 20.17 17.93 7.87
N ARG A 247 19.21 17.17 7.35
CA ARG A 247 19.25 15.71 7.35
C ARG A 247 20.05 15.11 6.18
N GLY A 248 20.71 15.94 5.38
CA GLY A 248 21.61 15.50 4.31
C GLY A 248 20.92 14.74 3.19
N TRP A 249 19.62 14.98 2.95
CA TRP A 249 18.91 14.32 1.85
C TRP A 249 19.43 14.77 0.49
N TRP A 250 19.96 16.00 0.48
CA TRP A 250 20.66 16.62 -0.62
C TRP A 250 22.16 16.54 -0.34
N GLY A 251 22.86 15.59 -0.96
CA GLY A 251 24.30 15.42 -0.81
C GLY A 251 25.09 16.59 -1.39
N GLN A 252 26.26 16.87 -0.80
CA GLN A 252 27.23 17.89 -1.23
C GLN A 252 27.62 17.81 -2.72
N ASP A 253 27.45 16.65 -3.38
CA ASP A 253 27.82 16.44 -4.78
C ASP A 253 26.89 17.11 -5.80
N GLN A 254 25.75 17.65 -5.37
CA GLN A 254 24.70 18.12 -6.27
C GLN A 254 24.54 19.65 -6.35
N GLU A 255 25.42 20.41 -5.68
CA GLU A 255 25.53 21.87 -5.86
C GLU A 255 25.96 22.25 -7.29
N ARG A 256 26.61 21.34 -8.04
CA ARG A 256 27.04 21.59 -9.43
C ARG A 256 25.91 21.72 -10.46
N LEU A 257 24.69 21.28 -10.15
CA LEU A 257 23.52 21.44 -11.04
C LEU A 257 22.77 22.76 -10.81
N GLY A 258 23.22 23.58 -9.86
CA GLY A 258 22.68 24.92 -9.58
C GLY A 258 23.38 26.06 -10.32
N GLU A 259 24.56 25.82 -10.91
CA GLU A 259 25.40 26.88 -11.47
C GLU A 259 25.29 27.03 -13.00
N THR A 260 24.81 26.02 -13.73
CA THR A 260 24.67 26.06 -15.21
C THR A 260 23.36 26.66 -15.72
N GLY A 261 22.81 27.64 -15.01
CA GLY A 261 21.56 28.35 -15.41
C GLY A 261 21.56 29.85 -15.13
N ARG A 262 22.75 30.43 -14.87
CA ARG A 262 22.97 31.87 -14.89
C ARG A 262 24.00 32.17 -15.97
N ASP A 263 23.53 32.27 -17.19
CA ASP A 263 24.08 33.08 -18.27
C ASP A 263 22.91 33.51 -19.18
#